data_AF-A0A813NCZ4-F1
#
_entry.id   AF-A0A813NCZ4-F1
#
_cell.length_a   1.000
_cell.length_b   1.000
_cell.length_c   1.000
_cell.angle_alpha   90.00
_cell.angle_beta   90.00
_cell.angle_gamma   90.00
#
_symmetry.space_group_name_H-M   'P 1'
#
loop_
_entity.id
_entity.type
_entity.pdbx_description
1 polymer ?
#
loop_
_entity_poly.entity_id
_entity_poly.type
_entity_poly.pdbx_seq_one_letter_code
_entity_poly.pdbx_strand_id
1 'polypeptide(L)'
;MNNTEKINLLTNELELMRERYLKFVDVHGQLQMQNSLLEERVLSIVETYSNEKNHLEQSLFDAKQEILCLKETIEELQNEKQRYKDDCNLAVRLLHRYPNDFMSTTSGQMQEQIKNRFESTSANQYIPSQHSVLIPTFPPTFVAPHSLLTTTTITPSNNTQTMSTIATTNDSLRLAAETLFKSNSVLRSPLTQFICSDCHRTVKRCDVSVQTSLDNNTNDNATSRLRLVSLTSSDDVQCVNYVFLLFIQWEIHDSSCRWRGYFGYMAVAAVLYSYLAQATSRFFISILSAKYSWIVSFKTHIILICIQWIIVLLIPLPALLTNHIYYRPFALCWVPRKFTLHVIYTVVAYYLIPAILIFAIHIYIYVCIKHPKYRVFMMTTTRQSNRDLEVLRNIMILFAIYTLGAIPTILYILTNIHILYGIGIVTVSLTVAIEKIATLILDRDIRNIIKLYFHRSMTQIRPIS
;
A
#
# COMPACT_ATOMS: atom_id res chain seq x y z
N MET A 1 53.87 -54.74 -40.65
CA MET A 1 53.16 -53.47 -40.93
C MET A 1 54.21 -52.43 -41.30
N ASN A 2 54.25 -52.04 -42.57
CA ASN A 2 55.27 -51.15 -43.12
C ASN A 2 55.03 -49.71 -42.63
N ASN A 3 56.07 -48.89 -42.49
CA ASN A 3 55.92 -47.50 -42.00
C ASN A 3 54.94 -46.69 -42.86
N THR A 4 54.90 -46.96 -44.17
CA THR A 4 53.94 -46.36 -45.11
C THR A 4 52.49 -46.67 -44.78
N GLU A 5 52.20 -47.88 -44.30
CA GLU A 5 50.85 -48.33 -43.94
C GLU A 5 50.35 -47.63 -42.67
N LYS A 6 51.24 -47.43 -41.69
CA LYS A 6 50.95 -46.66 -40.47
C LYS A 6 50.69 -45.18 -40.79
N ILE A 7 51.48 -44.60 -41.70
CA ILE A 7 51.29 -43.20 -42.14
C ILE A 7 49.93 -43.06 -42.82
N ASN A 8 49.56 -43.95 -43.73
CA ASN A 8 48.26 -43.90 -44.41
C ASN A 8 47.09 -44.08 -43.43
N LEU A 9 47.23 -44.94 -42.43
CA LEU A 9 46.20 -45.13 -41.40
C LEU A 9 46.02 -43.87 -40.54
N LEU A 10 47.11 -43.23 -40.13
CA LEU A 10 47.09 -41.96 -39.39
C LEU A 10 46.48 -40.82 -40.21
N THR A 11 46.81 -40.74 -41.51
CA THR A 11 46.23 -39.74 -42.42
C THR A 11 44.72 -39.91 -42.55
N ASN A 12 44.24 -41.14 -42.73
CA ASN A 12 42.81 -41.42 -42.82
C ASN A 12 42.07 -41.11 -41.50
N GLU A 13 42.69 -41.39 -40.34
CA GLU A 13 42.12 -41.06 -39.04
C GLU A 13 42.04 -39.54 -38.82
N LEU A 14 43.07 -38.79 -39.24
CA LEU A 14 43.07 -37.33 -39.20
C LEU A 14 41.98 -36.73 -40.10
N GLU A 15 41.79 -37.27 -41.31
CA GLU A 15 40.71 -36.84 -42.20
C GLU A 15 39.33 -37.10 -41.62
N LEU A 16 39.12 -38.28 -41.02
CA LEU A 16 37.86 -38.63 -40.34
C LEU A 16 37.57 -37.67 -39.17
N MET A 17 38.59 -37.36 -38.37
CA MET A 17 38.45 -36.42 -37.24
C MET A 17 38.18 -35.00 -37.73
N ARG A 18 38.78 -34.58 -38.85
CA ARG A 18 38.50 -33.29 -39.49
C ARG A 18 37.07 -33.21 -39.99
N GLU A 19 36.56 -34.27 -40.62
CA GLU A 19 35.17 -34.31 -41.10
C GLU A 19 34.17 -34.24 -39.93
N ARG A 20 34.42 -34.97 -38.84
CA ARG A 20 33.60 -34.90 -37.61
C ARG A 20 33.61 -33.50 -37.01
N TYR A 21 34.78 -32.86 -36.96
CA TYR A 21 34.90 -31.50 -36.47
C TYR A 21 34.10 -30.51 -37.33
N LEU A 22 34.17 -30.62 -38.66
CA LEU A 22 33.41 -29.74 -39.56
C LEU A 22 31.89 -29.93 -39.40
N LYS A 23 31.40 -31.17 -39.28
CA LYS A 23 29.98 -31.45 -39.01
C LYS A 23 29.54 -30.86 -37.66
N PHE A 24 30.37 -30.96 -36.64
CA PHE A 24 30.08 -30.38 -35.34
C PHE A 24 30.00 -28.84 -35.42
N VAL A 25 30.92 -28.19 -36.14
CA VAL A 25 30.89 -26.74 -36.35
C VAL A 25 29.62 -26.30 -37.11
N ASP A 26 29.21 -27.04 -38.14
CA ASP A 26 27.98 -26.73 -38.88
C ASP A 26 26.72 -26.84 -37.99
N VAL A 27 26.60 -27.93 -37.23
CA VAL A 27 25.50 -28.11 -36.26
C VAL A 27 25.51 -27.01 -35.20
N HIS A 28 26.68 -26.61 -34.71
CA HIS A 28 26.79 -25.51 -33.76
C HIS A 28 26.33 -24.18 -34.36
N GLY A 29 26.69 -23.89 -35.61
CA GLY A 29 26.22 -22.71 -36.34
C GLY A 29 24.71 -22.69 -36.53
N GLN A 30 24.10 -23.83 -36.90
CA GLN A 30 22.65 -23.97 -37.01
C GLN A 30 21.94 -23.75 -35.67
N LEU A 31 22.48 -24.33 -34.60
CA LEU A 31 21.93 -24.18 -33.24
C LEU A 31 22.04 -22.73 -32.75
N GLN A 32 23.15 -22.04 -33.06
CA GLN A 32 23.31 -20.63 -32.77
C GLN A 32 22.29 -19.76 -33.51
N MET A 33 22.02 -20.06 -34.79
CA MET A 33 21.01 -19.35 -35.57
C MET A 33 19.59 -19.57 -35.02
N GLN A 34 19.25 -20.81 -34.67
CA GLN A 34 17.97 -21.14 -34.04
C GLN A 34 17.82 -20.44 -32.68
N ASN A 35 18.87 -20.40 -31.88
CA ASN A 35 18.84 -19.72 -30.59
C ASN A 35 18.63 -18.21 -30.75
N SER A 36 19.32 -17.56 -31.70
CA SER A 36 19.10 -16.15 -32.03
C SER A 36 17.66 -15.86 -32.44
N LEU A 37 17.03 -16.75 -33.21
CA LEU A 37 15.65 -16.59 -33.65
C LEU A 37 14.64 -16.81 -32.51
N LEU A 38 14.94 -17.71 -31.58
CA LEU A 38 14.14 -17.89 -30.37
C LEU A 38 14.24 -16.68 -29.45
N GLU A 39 15.43 -16.10 -29.28
CA GLU A 39 15.63 -14.87 -28.51
C GLU A 39 14.81 -13.71 -29.09
N GLU A 40 14.82 -13.51 -30.41
CA GLU A 40 14.01 -12.47 -31.08
C GLU A 40 12.51 -12.68 -30.87
N ARG A 41 12.02 -13.93 -30.98
CA ARG A 41 10.61 -14.26 -30.71
C ARG A 41 10.22 -14.02 -29.26
N VAL A 42 11.07 -14.39 -28.31
CA VAL A 42 10.83 -14.14 -26.89
C VAL A 42 10.76 -12.63 -26.62
N LEU A 43 11.67 -11.84 -27.21
CA LEU A 43 11.63 -10.38 -27.08
C LEU A 43 10.35 -9.78 -27.65
N SER A 44 9.91 -10.22 -28.83
CA SER A 44 8.66 -9.76 -29.45
C SER A 44 7.42 -10.10 -28.61
N ILE A 45 7.37 -11.30 -28.02
CA ILE A 45 6.29 -11.71 -27.11
C ILE A 45 6.30 -10.82 -25.86
N VAL A 46 7.46 -10.59 -25.25
CA VAL A 46 7.61 -9.74 -24.07
C VAL A 46 7.16 -8.30 -24.35
N GLU A 47 7.50 -7.75 -25.51
CA GLU A 47 7.08 -6.40 -25.90
C GLU A 47 5.55 -6.31 -26.08
N THR A 48 4.95 -7.29 -26.76
CA THR A 48 3.49 -7.38 -26.92
C THR A 48 2.79 -7.45 -25.56
N TYR A 49 3.24 -8.34 -24.66
CA TYR A 49 2.70 -8.45 -23.31
C TYR A 49 2.88 -7.17 -22.50
N SER A 50 4.00 -6.46 -22.65
CA SER A 50 4.23 -5.18 -21.97
C SER A 50 3.24 -4.12 -22.44
N ASN A 51 2.98 -4.05 -23.75
CA ASN A 51 2.03 -3.10 -24.34
C ASN A 51 0.59 -3.40 -23.91
N GLU A 52 0.18 -4.67 -23.95
CA GLU A 52 -1.14 -5.10 -23.49
C GLU A 52 -1.33 -4.82 -22.00
N LYS A 53 -0.32 -5.12 -21.18
CA LYS A 53 -0.34 -4.81 -19.75
C LYS A 53 -0.53 -3.32 -19.50
N ASN A 54 0.23 -2.46 -20.18
CA ASN A 54 0.11 -1.01 -20.03
C ASN A 54 -1.29 -0.51 -20.44
N HIS A 55 -1.85 -1.05 -21.52
CA HIS A 55 -3.21 -0.74 -21.95
C HIS A 55 -4.27 -1.17 -20.92
N LEU A 56 -4.14 -2.38 -20.36
CA LEU A 56 -5.04 -2.88 -19.31
C LEU A 56 -4.92 -2.08 -18.01
N GLU A 57 -3.71 -1.69 -17.61
CA GLU A 57 -3.47 -0.84 -16.45
C GLU A 57 -4.11 0.54 -16.62
N GLN A 58 -4.02 1.13 -17.81
CA GLN A 58 -4.68 2.40 -18.14
C GLN A 58 -6.22 2.26 -18.08
N SER A 59 -6.79 1.23 -18.71
CA SER A 59 -8.23 0.99 -18.67
C SER A 59 -8.75 0.75 -17.23
N LEU A 60 -7.98 0.03 -16.41
CA LEU A 60 -8.30 -0.18 -15.01
C LEU A 60 -8.27 1.14 -14.22
N PHE A 61 -7.32 2.01 -14.51
CA PHE A 61 -7.24 3.34 -13.90
C PHE A 61 -8.47 4.19 -14.25
N ASP A 62 -8.83 4.23 -15.54
CA ASP A 62 -9.98 5.00 -16.03
C ASP A 62 -11.30 4.49 -15.40
N ALA A 63 -11.51 3.16 -15.39
CA ALA A 63 -12.68 2.55 -14.76
C ALA A 63 -12.74 2.83 -13.24
N LYS A 64 -11.58 2.82 -12.56
CA LYS A 64 -11.51 3.15 -11.13
C LYS A 64 -11.86 4.62 -10.87
N GLN A 65 -11.40 5.53 -11.72
CA GLN A 65 -11.72 6.94 -11.63
C GLN A 65 -13.22 7.18 -11.82
N GLU A 66 -13.85 6.50 -12.78
CA GLU A 66 -15.29 6.56 -13.01
C GLU A 66 -16.09 6.05 -11.80
N ILE A 67 -15.68 4.92 -11.21
CA ILE A 67 -16.31 4.39 -9.99
C ILE A 67 -16.22 5.38 -8.83
N LEU A 68 -15.11 6.10 -8.68
CA LEU A 68 -14.97 7.12 -7.64
C LEU A 68 -15.92 8.29 -7.87
N CYS A 69 -16.01 8.80 -9.11
CA CYS A 69 -16.94 9.87 -9.49
C CYS A 69 -18.41 9.48 -9.25
N LEU A 70 -18.79 8.26 -9.64
CA LEU A 70 -20.14 7.74 -9.41
C LEU A 70 -20.46 7.59 -7.93
N LYS A 71 -19.48 7.17 -7.11
CA LYS A 71 -19.65 7.07 -5.66
C LYS A 71 -19.90 8.43 -5.02
N GLU A 72 -19.11 9.44 -5.40
CA GLU A 72 -19.29 10.82 -4.92
C GLU A 72 -20.69 11.34 -5.31
N THR A 73 -21.12 11.09 -6.55
CA THR A 73 -22.46 11.47 -7.03
C THR A 73 -23.58 10.78 -6.24
N ILE A 74 -23.43 9.50 -5.90
CA ILE A 74 -24.40 8.78 -5.07
C ILE A 74 -24.48 9.39 -3.68
N GLU A 75 -23.36 9.77 -3.08
CA GLU A 75 -23.32 10.42 -1.78
C GLU A 75 -24.00 11.80 -1.81
N GLU A 76 -23.74 12.61 -2.85
CA GLU A 76 -24.43 13.88 -3.06
C GLU A 76 -25.95 13.70 -3.14
N LEU A 77 -26.42 12.73 -3.94
CA LEU A 77 -27.84 12.42 -4.09
C LEU A 77 -28.48 11.88 -2.80
N GLN A 78 -27.76 11.09 -2.02
CA GLN A 78 -28.23 10.62 -0.71
C GLN A 78 -28.40 11.79 0.27
N ASN A 79 -27.46 12.73 0.27
CA ASN A 79 -27.52 13.94 1.08
C ASN A 79 -28.66 14.87 0.64
N GLU A 80 -28.92 15.02 -0.65
CA GLU A 80 -30.10 15.75 -1.16
C GLU A 80 -31.40 15.06 -0.77
N LYS A 81 -31.52 13.75 -0.96
CA LYS A 81 -32.71 12.99 -0.57
C LYS A 81 -33.02 13.15 0.91
N GLN A 82 -32.00 13.08 1.77
CA GLN A 82 -32.18 13.26 3.21
C GLN A 82 -32.64 14.68 3.55
N ARG A 83 -32.06 15.70 2.92
CA ARG A 83 -32.53 17.09 3.04
C ARG A 83 -33.99 17.26 2.63
N TYR A 84 -34.40 16.72 1.49
CA TYR A 84 -35.80 16.76 1.05
C TYR A 84 -36.74 16.06 2.05
N LYS A 85 -36.31 14.94 2.64
CA LYS A 85 -37.09 14.24 3.66
C LYS A 85 -37.25 15.10 4.92
N ASP A 86 -36.19 15.78 5.35
CA ASP A 86 -36.21 16.63 6.54
C ASP A 86 -37.08 17.88 6.32
N ASP A 87 -37.01 18.51 5.15
CA ASP A 87 -37.87 19.63 4.76
C ASP A 87 -39.35 19.23 4.69
N CYS A 88 -39.66 18.06 4.10
CA CYS A 88 -41.03 17.52 4.08
C CYS A 88 -41.55 17.25 5.49
N ASN A 89 -40.74 16.63 6.36
CA ASN A 89 -41.11 16.39 7.75
C ASN A 89 -41.33 17.69 8.52
N LEU A 90 -40.53 18.72 8.25
CA LEU A 90 -40.69 20.04 8.83
C LEU A 90 -41.99 20.69 8.37
N ALA A 91 -42.30 20.66 7.08
CA ALA A 91 -43.56 21.19 6.54
C ALA A 91 -44.78 20.51 7.18
N VAL A 92 -44.75 19.18 7.34
CA VAL A 92 -45.81 18.44 8.03
C VAL A 92 -45.97 18.89 9.49
N ARG A 93 -44.86 19.09 10.22
CA ARG A 93 -44.91 19.57 11.61
C ARG A 93 -45.47 20.99 11.72
N LEU A 94 -45.12 21.88 10.79
CA LEU A 94 -45.64 23.24 10.76
C LEU A 94 -47.15 23.27 10.46
N LEU A 95 -47.61 22.45 9.52
CA LEU A 95 -49.03 22.29 9.20
C LEU A 95 -49.83 21.74 10.39
N HIS A 96 -49.30 20.75 11.11
CA HIS A 96 -49.95 20.22 12.31
C HIS A 96 -49.98 21.21 13.48
N ARG A 97 -48.98 22.09 13.59
CA ARG A 97 -48.84 23.02 14.72
C ARG A 97 -49.65 24.31 14.56
N TYR A 98 -49.92 24.74 13.31
CA TYR A 98 -50.63 25.98 13.00
C TYR A 98 -51.72 25.79 11.92
N PRO A 99 -52.73 24.93 12.15
CA PRO A 99 -53.72 24.60 11.11
C PRO A 99 -54.54 25.82 10.64
N ASN A 100 -54.81 26.78 11.52
CA ASN A 100 -55.70 27.92 11.24
C ASN A 100 -55.01 29.08 10.47
N ASP A 101 -53.68 29.21 10.57
CA ASP A 101 -52.93 30.28 9.89
C ASP A 101 -52.72 29.99 8.41
N PHE A 102 -52.62 28.71 8.02
CA PHE A 102 -52.50 28.31 6.60
C PHE A 102 -53.85 28.21 5.88
N MET A 103 -54.97 28.15 6.63
CA MET A 103 -56.33 28.13 6.08
C MET A 103 -56.89 29.53 5.80
N SER A 104 -56.37 30.57 6.46
CA SER A 104 -56.93 31.94 6.41
C SER A 104 -56.52 32.76 5.18
N THR A 105 -55.44 32.40 4.49
CA THR A 105 -55.01 33.07 3.24
C THR A 105 -55.74 32.59 1.98
N THR A 106 -56.44 31.45 2.03
CA THR A 106 -57.10 30.87 0.85
C THR A 106 -58.54 31.37 0.67
N SER A 107 -59.16 31.96 1.69
CA SER A 107 -60.62 32.18 1.71
C SER A 107 -61.13 33.53 1.21
N GLY A 108 -60.29 34.40 0.64
CA GLY A 108 -60.73 35.70 0.09
C GLY A 108 -60.27 35.97 -1.33
N GLN A 109 -58.96 36.11 -1.54
CA GLN A 109 -58.42 36.65 -2.80
C GLN A 109 -58.34 35.64 -3.94
N MET A 110 -58.21 34.34 -3.66
CA MET A 110 -58.06 33.31 -4.70
C MET A 110 -59.41 32.87 -5.30
N GLN A 111 -60.50 32.89 -4.53
CA GLN A 111 -61.84 32.56 -5.02
C GLN A 111 -62.39 33.60 -6.01
N GLU A 112 -62.06 34.88 -5.81
CA GLU A 112 -62.52 35.98 -6.67
C GLU A 112 -61.74 36.04 -8.00
N GLN A 113 -60.44 35.69 -7.98
CA GLN A 113 -59.64 35.52 -9.20
C GLN A 113 -60.04 34.28 -10.03
N ILE A 114 -60.52 33.21 -9.37
CA ILE A 114 -61.00 32.01 -10.07
C ILE A 114 -62.39 32.25 -10.69
N LYS A 115 -63.29 33.00 -10.01
CA LYS A 115 -64.61 33.35 -10.55
C LYS A 115 -64.52 34.25 -11.80
N ASN A 116 -63.63 35.25 -11.77
CA ASN A 116 -63.41 36.16 -12.91
C ASN A 116 -62.75 35.48 -14.13
N ARG A 117 -62.01 34.37 -13.92
CA ARG A 117 -61.40 33.58 -15.00
C ARG A 117 -62.36 32.55 -15.62
N PHE A 118 -63.41 32.16 -14.90
CA PHE A 118 -64.42 31.21 -15.39
C PHE A 118 -65.51 31.88 -16.25
N GLU A 119 -65.86 33.14 -16.02
CA GLU A 119 -66.87 33.86 -16.83
C GLU A 119 -66.32 34.35 -18.18
N SER A 120 -64.99 34.41 -18.35
CA SER A 120 -64.34 34.91 -19.57
C SER A 120 -63.99 33.84 -20.61
N THR A 121 -64.36 32.57 -20.40
CA THR A 121 -64.06 31.47 -21.34
C THR A 121 -65.31 30.63 -21.68
N SER A 122 -66.44 31.29 -21.93
CA SER A 122 -67.66 30.66 -22.47
C SER A 122 -67.91 31.09 -23.91
N ALA A 123 -66.95 30.91 -24.80
CA ALA A 123 -67.19 30.90 -26.24
C ALA A 123 -66.05 30.17 -26.99
N ASN A 124 -66.45 29.13 -27.74
CA ASN A 124 -65.76 28.46 -28.85
C ASN A 124 -64.76 27.31 -28.56
N GLN A 125 -65.33 26.10 -28.64
CA GLN A 125 -65.04 25.08 -29.67
C GLN A 125 -63.81 24.15 -29.54
N TYR A 126 -64.09 22.94 -28.99
CA TYR A 126 -63.72 21.58 -29.42
C TYR A 126 -62.30 21.26 -29.99
N ILE A 127 -61.55 20.39 -29.28
CA ILE A 127 -60.88 19.10 -29.71
C ILE A 127 -59.83 18.71 -28.64
N PRO A 128 -59.67 17.41 -28.25
CA PRO A 128 -58.91 17.01 -27.08
C PRO A 128 -57.43 16.73 -27.40
N SER A 129 -56.51 17.37 -26.68
CA SER A 129 -55.12 16.93 -26.60
C SER A 129 -54.61 17.06 -25.17
N GLN A 130 -53.92 16.01 -24.71
CA GLN A 130 -53.37 15.89 -23.37
C GLN A 130 -52.37 17.02 -23.12
N HIS A 131 -52.78 18.05 -22.37
CA HIS A 131 -51.88 19.07 -21.86
C HIS A 131 -51.04 18.46 -20.72
N SER A 132 -49.77 18.18 -21.03
CA SER A 132 -48.72 18.06 -20.01
C SER A 132 -48.67 19.37 -19.22
N VAL A 133 -49.00 19.28 -17.93
CA VAL A 133 -48.78 20.37 -16.99
C VAL A 133 -47.27 20.55 -16.88
N LEU A 134 -46.75 21.61 -17.50
CA LEU A 134 -45.41 22.12 -17.23
C LEU A 134 -45.39 22.56 -15.77
N ILE A 135 -44.86 21.69 -14.90
CA ILE A 135 -44.51 22.05 -13.53
C ILE A 135 -43.26 22.94 -13.65
N PRO A 136 -43.31 24.23 -13.26
CA PRO A 136 -42.12 25.07 -13.29
C PRO A 136 -41.10 24.51 -12.30
N THR A 137 -39.92 24.16 -12.79
CA THR A 137 -38.74 23.66 -12.06
C THR A 137 -38.01 24.77 -11.29
N PHE A 138 -38.76 25.62 -10.59
CA PHE A 138 -38.22 26.49 -9.55
C PHE A 138 -38.87 26.11 -8.21
N PRO A 139 -38.10 26.05 -7.11
CA PRO A 139 -38.69 25.75 -5.81
C PRO A 139 -39.72 26.84 -5.48
N PRO A 140 -40.90 26.48 -4.91
CA PRO A 140 -41.79 27.50 -4.39
C PRO A 140 -41.04 28.23 -3.28
N THR A 141 -40.64 29.47 -3.57
CA THR A 141 -40.11 30.35 -2.54
C THR A 141 -41.28 30.65 -1.63
N PHE A 142 -41.25 30.06 -0.43
CA PHE A 142 -42.23 30.37 0.61
C PHE A 142 -42.13 31.86 0.94
N VAL A 143 -43.12 32.63 0.51
CA VAL A 143 -43.29 34.01 0.96
C VAL A 143 -44.05 33.94 2.28
N ALA A 144 -43.37 34.28 3.38
CA ALA A 144 -44.01 34.31 4.69
C ALA A 144 -45.21 35.28 4.69
N PRO A 145 -46.33 34.95 5.35
CA PRO A 145 -47.49 35.84 5.41
C PRO A 145 -47.11 37.21 6.01
N HIS A 146 -47.68 38.28 5.45
CA HIS A 146 -47.35 39.68 5.76
C HIS A 146 -47.48 40.07 7.24
N SER A 147 -48.14 39.25 8.06
CA SER A 147 -48.24 39.41 9.52
C SER A 147 -46.91 39.24 10.27
N LEU A 148 -45.85 38.70 9.63
CA LEU A 148 -44.51 38.54 10.23
C LEU A 148 -43.50 39.63 9.83
N LEU A 149 -43.84 40.54 8.91
CA LEU A 149 -42.91 41.55 8.36
C LEU A 149 -43.09 42.97 8.90
N THR A 150 -44.08 43.23 9.76
CA THR A 150 -44.30 44.58 10.32
C THR A 150 -43.28 44.91 11.41
N THR A 151 -42.13 45.42 11.00
CA THR A 151 -41.24 46.21 11.87
C THR A 151 -41.98 47.45 12.35
N THR A 152 -42.31 47.50 13.64
CA THR A 152 -42.82 48.69 14.32
C THR A 152 -41.70 49.73 14.37
N THR A 153 -41.81 50.80 13.59
CA THR A 153 -41.05 52.04 13.79
C THR A 153 -41.55 52.70 15.07
N ILE A 154 -40.75 52.66 16.14
CA ILE A 154 -41.02 53.41 17.37
C ILE A 154 -40.17 54.70 17.35
N THR A 155 -40.84 55.85 17.27
CA THR A 155 -40.37 57.11 17.88
C THR A 155 -41.01 57.25 19.27
N PRO A 156 -40.35 57.90 20.24
CA PRO A 156 -40.69 57.73 21.65
C PRO A 156 -41.70 58.77 22.14
N SER A 157 -42.77 58.33 22.82
CA SER A 157 -43.34 59.07 23.96
C SER A 157 -44.43 58.28 24.69
N ASN A 158 -44.15 58.03 25.97
CA ASN A 158 -45.01 58.02 27.16
C ASN A 158 -46.41 57.36 27.18
N ASN A 159 -46.48 56.42 28.12
CA ASN A 159 -47.54 56.17 29.11
C ASN A 159 -48.63 55.10 28.81
N THR A 160 -48.50 54.04 29.63
CA THR A 160 -49.53 53.20 30.28
C THR A 160 -50.38 52.23 29.45
N GLN A 161 -50.17 50.92 29.75
CA GLN A 161 -51.15 49.82 29.89
C GLN A 161 -52.17 49.67 28.75
N THR A 162 -52.16 48.64 27.90
CA THR A 162 -52.45 47.22 28.16
C THR A 162 -52.28 46.43 26.85
N MET A 163 -51.66 45.24 26.86
CA MET A 163 -51.93 44.06 25.98
C MET A 163 -50.75 43.07 26.04
N SER A 164 -50.62 42.37 27.16
CA SER A 164 -49.69 41.29 27.37
C SER A 164 -50.38 39.94 27.09
N THR A 165 -50.53 39.53 25.82
CA THR A 165 -50.80 38.10 25.50
C THR A 165 -50.62 37.69 24.02
N ILE A 166 -50.57 38.63 23.06
CA ILE A 166 -50.50 38.26 21.62
C ILE A 166 -49.08 38.40 21.03
N ALA A 167 -48.22 39.23 21.63
CA ALA A 167 -46.85 39.46 21.10
C ALA A 167 -45.89 38.27 21.30
N THR A 168 -46.11 37.43 22.31
CA THR A 168 -45.16 36.36 22.70
C THR A 168 -45.16 35.15 21.78
N THR A 169 -46.24 34.88 21.04
CA THR A 169 -46.33 33.75 20.10
C THR A 169 -45.69 34.04 18.75
N ASN A 170 -45.73 35.29 18.29
CA ASN A 170 -45.15 35.67 17.00
C ASN A 170 -43.63 35.83 17.08
N ASP A 171 -43.11 36.33 18.20
CA ASP A 171 -41.66 36.45 18.41
C ASP A 171 -40.98 35.08 18.61
N SER A 172 -41.66 34.13 19.26
CA SER A 172 -41.14 32.75 19.38
C SER A 172 -41.17 31.99 18.05
N LEU A 173 -42.18 32.23 17.20
CA LEU A 173 -42.26 31.67 15.84
C LEU A 173 -41.17 32.24 14.93
N ARG A 174 -40.94 33.56 15.01
CA ARG A 174 -39.93 34.27 14.23
C ARG A 174 -38.51 33.87 14.66
N LEU A 175 -38.25 33.75 15.96
CA LEU A 175 -36.96 33.32 16.49
C LEU A 175 -36.67 31.84 16.15
N ALA A 176 -37.68 30.97 16.15
CA ALA A 176 -37.54 29.57 15.74
C ALA A 176 -37.29 29.43 14.24
N ALA A 177 -37.98 30.22 13.41
CA ALA A 177 -37.72 30.27 11.96
C ALA A 177 -36.31 30.83 11.67
N GLU A 178 -35.91 31.91 12.33
CA GLU A 178 -34.63 32.58 12.10
C GLU A 178 -33.44 31.74 12.56
N THR A 179 -33.55 31.02 13.68
CA THR A 179 -32.51 30.08 14.14
C THR A 179 -32.37 28.85 13.23
N LEU A 180 -33.46 28.36 12.65
CA LEU A 180 -33.46 27.24 11.69
C LEU A 180 -32.97 27.63 10.28
N PHE A 181 -33.30 28.83 9.79
CA PHE A 181 -32.78 29.34 8.51
C PHE A 181 -31.29 29.70 8.60
N LYS A 182 -30.84 30.18 9.78
CA LYS A 182 -29.43 30.50 10.01
C LYS A 182 -28.56 29.23 10.11
N SER A 183 -29.05 28.14 10.70
CA SER A 183 -28.32 26.85 10.70
C SER A 183 -28.20 26.23 9.31
N ASN A 184 -29.22 26.39 8.44
CA ASN A 184 -29.18 25.91 7.06
C ASN A 184 -28.35 26.79 6.11
N SER A 185 -28.12 28.06 6.46
CA SER A 185 -27.31 28.99 5.65
C SER A 185 -25.80 28.72 5.72
N VAL A 186 -25.31 28.13 6.83
CA VAL A 186 -23.87 27.82 7.02
C VAL A 186 -23.41 26.67 6.10
N LEU A 187 -24.33 25.80 5.66
CA LEU A 187 -24.06 24.73 4.68
C LEU A 187 -24.27 25.18 3.22
N ARG A 188 -24.44 26.49 2.99
CA ARG A 188 -24.67 27.09 1.67
C ARG A 188 -23.42 27.85 1.23
N SER A 189 -22.27 27.18 1.18
CA SER A 189 -21.12 27.72 0.44
C SER A 189 -21.45 27.70 -1.05
N PRO A 190 -21.34 28.82 -1.78
CA PRO A 190 -21.54 28.81 -3.23
C PRO A 190 -20.41 27.97 -3.85
N LEU A 191 -20.77 26.89 -4.55
CA LEU A 191 -19.85 26.15 -5.41
C LEU A 191 -19.26 27.15 -6.41
N THR A 192 -17.99 27.53 -6.22
CA THR A 192 -17.27 28.37 -7.18
C THR A 192 -16.91 27.50 -8.39
N GLN A 193 -17.79 27.49 -9.39
CA GLN A 193 -17.50 26.94 -10.71
C GLN A 193 -16.60 27.92 -11.45
N PHE A 194 -15.43 27.45 -11.90
CA PHE A 194 -14.54 28.24 -12.75
C PHE A 194 -14.57 27.69 -14.17
N ILE A 195 -14.49 28.58 -15.15
CA ILE A 195 -14.39 28.24 -16.57
C ILE A 195 -12.90 28.26 -16.92
N CYS A 196 -12.37 27.15 -17.42
CA CYS A 196 -11.00 27.09 -17.91
C CYS A 196 -10.83 28.01 -19.12
N SER A 197 -9.82 28.89 -19.10
CA SER A 197 -9.56 29.84 -20.20
C SER A 197 -9.16 29.16 -21.51
N ASP A 198 -8.60 27.95 -21.44
CA ASP A 198 -7.99 27.30 -22.61
C ASP A 198 -8.95 26.30 -23.29
N CYS A 199 -9.91 25.74 -22.55
CA CYS A 199 -10.84 24.75 -23.08
C CYS A 199 -12.33 25.06 -22.84
N HIS A 200 -12.64 26.21 -22.20
CA HIS A 200 -13.99 26.71 -21.92
C HIS A 200 -14.94 25.73 -21.20
N ARG A 201 -14.43 24.65 -20.61
CA ARG A 201 -15.24 23.74 -19.77
C ARG A 201 -15.25 24.21 -18.32
N THR A 202 -16.39 24.01 -17.67
CA THR A 202 -16.59 24.28 -16.24
C THR A 202 -15.93 23.19 -15.41
N VAL A 203 -15.02 23.58 -14.51
CA VAL A 203 -14.27 22.65 -13.65
C VAL A 203 -14.66 22.90 -12.19
N LYS A 204 -15.10 21.84 -11.49
CA LYS A 204 -15.30 21.85 -10.02
C LYS A 204 -13.95 21.58 -9.35
N ARG A 205 -13.60 22.37 -8.32
CA ARG A 205 -12.34 22.27 -7.59
C ARG A 205 -12.37 21.10 -6.59
N CYS A 206 -12.05 19.89 -7.05
CA CYS A 206 -11.64 18.80 -6.15
C CYS A 206 -10.11 18.78 -6.04
N ASP A 207 -9.61 19.07 -4.85
CA ASP A 207 -8.24 18.92 -4.33
C ASP A 207 -7.04 19.36 -5.17
N VAL A 208 -6.45 20.49 -4.75
CA VAL A 208 -5.13 21.02 -5.13
C VAL A 208 -4.00 20.23 -4.46
N SER A 209 -4.03 18.88 -4.52
CA SER A 209 -2.97 18.04 -3.92
C SER A 209 -2.30 17.05 -4.87
N VAL A 210 -2.69 17.00 -6.16
CA VAL A 210 -2.19 15.96 -7.09
C VAL A 210 -1.17 16.45 -8.12
N GLN A 211 -0.84 17.75 -8.18
CA GLN A 211 0.03 18.28 -9.26
C GLN A 211 1.52 18.51 -8.91
N THR A 212 2.07 17.90 -7.85
CA THR A 212 3.53 18.03 -7.56
C THR A 212 4.28 16.73 -7.22
N SER A 213 3.74 15.54 -7.48
CA SER A 213 4.40 14.29 -7.04
C SER A 213 4.78 13.26 -8.12
N LEU A 214 4.66 13.57 -9.41
CA LEU A 214 4.88 12.55 -10.45
C LEU A 214 6.34 12.07 -10.61
N ASP A 215 7.34 12.80 -10.10
CA ASP A 215 8.76 12.42 -10.29
C ASP A 215 9.45 11.77 -9.06
N ASN A 216 8.82 11.74 -7.89
CA ASN A 216 9.48 11.22 -6.66
C ASN A 216 9.00 9.83 -6.21
N ASN A 217 7.94 9.29 -6.80
CA ASN A 217 7.35 8.00 -6.37
C ASN A 217 8.09 6.76 -6.90
N THR A 218 8.88 6.89 -7.96
CA THR A 218 9.48 5.74 -8.66
C THR A 218 10.64 5.11 -7.88
N ASN A 219 11.50 5.92 -7.27
CA ASN A 219 12.64 5.45 -6.47
C ASN A 219 12.23 4.99 -5.07
N ASP A 220 11.25 5.66 -4.46
CA ASP A 220 10.73 5.32 -3.13
C ASP A 220 9.95 3.98 -3.16
N ASN A 221 9.16 3.75 -4.21
CA ASN A 221 8.46 2.48 -4.41
C ASN A 221 9.41 1.34 -4.71
N ALA A 222 10.49 1.57 -5.46
CA ALA A 222 11.48 0.54 -5.76
C ALA A 222 12.17 0.04 -4.48
N THR A 223 12.59 0.95 -3.59
CA THR A 223 13.32 0.61 -2.36
C THR A 223 12.44 -0.10 -1.33
N SER A 224 11.19 0.33 -1.17
CA SER A 224 10.22 -0.34 -0.29
C SER A 224 9.79 -1.70 -0.84
N ARG A 225 9.57 -1.83 -2.16
CA ARG A 225 9.31 -3.12 -2.82
C ARG A 225 10.50 -4.07 -2.71
N LEU A 226 11.73 -3.58 -2.80
CA LEU A 226 12.93 -4.41 -2.68
C LEU A 226 13.11 -4.97 -1.27
N ARG A 227 12.80 -4.17 -0.24
CA ARG A 227 12.75 -4.68 1.14
C ARG A 227 11.74 -5.77 1.29
N LEU A 228 10.53 -5.54 0.78
CA LEU A 228 9.46 -6.52 0.81
C LEU A 228 9.93 -7.82 0.14
N VAL A 229 10.52 -7.76 -1.05
CA VAL A 229 11.01 -8.94 -1.80
C VAL A 229 12.16 -9.67 -1.08
N SER A 230 13.12 -8.94 -0.51
CA SER A 230 14.23 -9.55 0.25
C SER A 230 13.75 -10.22 1.55
N LEU A 231 12.76 -9.62 2.20
CA LEU A 231 12.16 -10.16 3.42
C LEU A 231 11.27 -11.36 3.10
N THR A 232 10.39 -11.28 2.09
CA THR A 232 9.49 -12.37 1.70
C THR A 232 10.23 -13.61 1.22
N SER A 233 11.32 -13.45 0.45
CA SER A 233 12.12 -14.59 0.00
C SER A 233 12.85 -15.29 1.16
N SER A 234 13.27 -14.53 2.18
CA SER A 234 13.77 -15.10 3.43
C SER A 234 12.65 -15.77 4.24
N ASP A 235 11.43 -15.24 4.19
CA ASP A 235 10.25 -15.76 4.90
C ASP A 235 9.82 -17.13 4.37
N ASP A 236 9.89 -17.35 3.06
CA ASP A 236 9.55 -18.64 2.44
C ASP A 236 10.47 -19.77 2.92
N VAL A 237 11.77 -19.51 3.01
CA VAL A 237 12.76 -20.46 3.54
C VAL A 237 12.55 -20.74 5.03
N GLN A 238 12.18 -19.72 5.79
CA GLN A 238 11.93 -19.87 7.22
C GLN A 238 10.65 -20.66 7.50
N CYS A 239 9.58 -20.39 6.76
CA CYS A 239 8.34 -21.16 6.81
C CYS A 239 8.61 -22.63 6.50
N VAL A 240 9.44 -22.94 5.49
CA VAL A 240 9.87 -24.31 5.19
C VAL A 240 10.67 -24.91 6.35
N ASN A 241 11.58 -24.16 6.99
CA ASN A 241 12.32 -24.62 8.16
C ASN A 241 11.41 -24.89 9.38
N TYR A 242 10.37 -24.08 9.61
CA TYR A 242 9.37 -24.33 10.66
C TYR A 242 8.54 -25.57 10.38
N VAL A 243 8.12 -25.77 9.13
CA VAL A 243 7.43 -26.98 8.71
C VAL A 243 8.34 -28.20 8.94
N PHE A 244 9.62 -28.10 8.61
CA PHE A 244 10.60 -29.18 8.85
C PHE A 244 10.87 -29.46 10.34
N LEU A 245 10.96 -28.42 11.17
CA LEU A 245 11.23 -28.55 12.61
C LEU A 245 10.00 -29.01 13.42
N LEU A 246 8.79 -28.58 13.05
CA LEU A 246 7.55 -28.91 13.75
C LEU A 246 6.91 -30.22 13.25
N PHE A 247 6.93 -30.51 11.95
CA PHE A 247 6.20 -31.65 11.40
C PHE A 247 7.02 -32.94 11.26
N ILE A 248 8.36 -32.86 11.16
CA ILE A 248 9.19 -34.08 11.00
C ILE A 248 9.70 -34.55 12.37
N GLN A 249 8.84 -34.66 13.38
CA GLN A 249 9.26 -35.07 14.72
C GLN A 249 9.72 -36.55 14.80
N TRP A 250 9.65 -37.31 13.71
CA TRP A 250 9.70 -38.78 13.73
C TRP A 250 10.80 -39.46 12.90
N GLU A 251 11.74 -38.70 12.34
CA GLU A 251 12.80 -39.27 11.49
C GLU A 251 14.10 -39.43 12.29
N ILE A 252 14.50 -40.68 12.55
CA ILE A 252 15.55 -41.07 13.53
C ILE A 252 16.94 -41.21 12.88
N HIS A 253 17.10 -40.71 11.65
CA HIS A 253 18.33 -40.89 10.88
C HIS A 253 19.27 -39.68 10.98
N ASP A 254 20.57 -39.95 11.16
CA ASP A 254 21.62 -38.93 11.19
C ASP A 254 21.65 -38.05 9.94
N SER A 255 21.32 -38.62 8.77
CA SER A 255 21.19 -37.88 7.51
C SER A 255 20.10 -36.80 7.58
N SER A 256 18.92 -37.13 8.14
CA SER A 256 17.83 -36.15 8.33
C SER A 256 18.26 -35.05 9.29
N CYS A 257 18.99 -35.39 10.37
CA CYS A 257 19.52 -34.38 11.28
C CYS A 257 20.49 -33.40 10.64
N ARG A 258 21.33 -33.85 9.70
CA ARG A 258 22.24 -32.96 8.95
C ARG A 258 21.49 -32.02 8.03
N TRP A 259 20.48 -32.51 7.31
CA TRP A 259 19.62 -31.68 6.49
C TRP A 259 18.86 -30.65 7.31
N ARG A 260 18.35 -31.03 8.49
CA ARG A 260 17.71 -30.07 9.42
C ARG A 260 18.68 -29.02 9.92
N GLY A 261 19.89 -29.41 10.30
CA GLY A 261 20.95 -28.48 10.68
C GLY A 261 21.27 -27.50 9.55
N TYR A 262 21.40 -28.00 8.32
CA TYR A 262 21.60 -27.19 7.13
C TYR A 262 20.47 -26.17 6.92
N PHE A 263 19.20 -26.60 6.92
CA PHE A 263 18.06 -25.69 6.74
C PHE A 263 17.91 -24.69 7.89
N GLY A 264 18.19 -25.11 9.12
CA GLY A 264 18.22 -24.22 10.29
C GLY A 264 19.29 -23.13 10.16
N TYR A 265 20.51 -23.51 9.77
CA TYR A 265 21.59 -22.57 9.52
C TYR A 265 21.34 -21.68 8.29
N MET A 266 20.73 -22.22 7.24
CA MET A 266 20.33 -21.47 6.05
C MET A 266 19.27 -20.43 6.38
N ALA A 267 18.29 -20.76 7.22
CA ALA A 267 17.28 -19.83 7.71
C ALA A 267 17.87 -18.68 8.56
N VAL A 268 18.85 -18.98 9.43
CA VAL A 268 19.56 -17.95 10.22
C VAL A 268 20.41 -17.06 9.32
N ALA A 269 21.17 -17.66 8.40
CA ALA A 269 21.97 -16.92 7.44
C ALA A 269 21.11 -16.05 6.53
N ALA A 270 19.97 -16.55 6.04
CA ALA A 270 19.05 -15.82 5.18
C ALA A 270 18.63 -14.49 5.79
N VAL A 271 18.27 -14.47 7.08
CA VAL A 271 17.87 -13.23 7.78
C VAL A 271 19.04 -12.26 7.94
N LEU A 272 20.18 -12.72 8.48
CA LEU A 272 21.30 -11.83 8.77
C LEU A 272 21.92 -11.26 7.50
N TYR A 273 22.04 -12.07 6.45
CA TYR A 273 22.53 -11.60 5.16
C TYR A 273 21.49 -10.76 4.41
N SER A 274 20.19 -10.95 4.63
CA SER A 274 19.14 -10.01 4.18
C SER A 274 19.33 -8.63 4.81
N TYR A 275 19.59 -8.55 6.12
CA TYR A 275 19.88 -7.28 6.78
C TYR A 275 21.16 -6.63 6.25
N LEU A 276 22.20 -7.41 5.97
CA LEU A 276 23.43 -6.92 5.34
C LEU A 276 23.19 -6.41 3.92
N ALA A 277 22.40 -7.12 3.11
CA ALA A 277 22.01 -6.69 1.77
C ALA A 277 21.19 -5.40 1.82
N GLN A 278 20.26 -5.27 2.77
CA GLN A 278 19.50 -4.04 2.99
C GLN A 278 20.39 -2.86 3.41
N ALA A 279 21.37 -3.09 4.30
CA ALA A 279 22.35 -2.08 4.70
C ALA A 279 23.18 -1.61 3.51
N THR A 280 23.68 -2.55 2.71
CA THR A 280 24.51 -2.30 1.52
C THR A 280 23.72 -1.56 0.44
N SER A 281 22.47 -1.98 0.19
CA SER A 281 21.54 -1.30 -0.70
C SER A 281 21.34 0.16 -0.30
N ARG A 282 21.18 0.43 1.00
CA ARG A 282 21.02 1.80 1.51
C ARG A 282 22.29 2.62 1.44
N PHE A 283 23.45 2.00 1.60
CA PHE A 283 24.74 2.63 1.36
C PHE A 283 24.87 3.08 -0.12
N PHE A 284 24.46 2.23 -1.07
CA PHE A 284 24.44 2.58 -2.49
C PHE A 284 23.54 3.77 -2.78
N ILE A 285 22.32 3.78 -2.25
CA ILE A 285 21.36 4.87 -2.48
C ILE A 285 21.79 6.16 -1.77
N SER A 286 22.27 6.10 -0.52
CA SER A 286 22.49 7.31 0.28
C SER A 286 23.78 8.04 -0.08
N ILE A 287 24.83 7.30 -0.46
CA ILE A 287 26.18 7.88 -0.66
C ILE A 287 26.60 7.80 -2.13
N LEU A 288 26.38 6.67 -2.79
CA LEU A 288 26.87 6.45 -4.15
C LEU A 288 25.92 7.00 -5.23
N SER A 289 24.64 7.22 -4.92
CA SER A 289 23.67 7.83 -5.84
C SER A 289 24.15 9.16 -6.42
N ALA A 290 24.81 9.97 -5.60
CA ALA A 290 25.43 11.24 -5.97
C ALA A 290 26.46 11.14 -7.10
N LYS A 291 27.23 10.04 -7.12
CA LYS A 291 28.44 9.90 -7.95
C LYS A 291 28.26 8.89 -9.08
N TYR A 292 27.42 7.88 -8.88
CA TYR A 292 27.23 6.77 -9.81
C TYR A 292 25.75 6.41 -9.93
N SER A 293 25.02 7.15 -10.76
CA SER A 293 23.58 6.93 -10.99
C SER A 293 23.25 5.50 -11.48
N TRP A 294 24.20 4.81 -12.13
CA TRP A 294 24.00 3.43 -12.59
C TRP A 294 23.97 2.40 -11.46
N ILE A 295 24.66 2.66 -10.34
CA ILE A 295 24.72 1.74 -9.18
C ILE A 295 23.36 1.67 -8.46
N VAL A 296 22.54 2.72 -8.58
CA VAL A 296 21.17 2.80 -8.02
C VAL A 296 20.14 2.07 -8.91
N SER A 297 20.55 1.51 -10.05
CA SER A 297 19.65 0.78 -10.93
C SER A 297 19.06 -0.46 -10.25
N PHE A 298 17.81 -0.78 -10.59
CA PHE A 298 17.13 -2.01 -10.20
C PHE A 298 17.95 -3.28 -10.53
N LYS A 299 18.73 -3.25 -11.62
CA LYS A 299 19.62 -4.36 -12.02
C LYS A 299 20.66 -4.67 -10.95
N THR A 300 21.28 -3.65 -10.35
CA THR A 300 22.30 -3.80 -9.30
C THR A 300 21.70 -4.40 -8.04
N HIS A 301 20.47 -4.00 -7.71
CA HIS A 301 19.75 -4.55 -6.57
C HIS A 301 19.36 -6.02 -6.76
N ILE A 302 18.99 -6.44 -7.98
CA ILE A 302 18.79 -7.87 -8.30
C ILE A 302 20.10 -8.65 -8.12
N ILE A 303 21.21 -8.13 -8.65
CA ILE A 303 22.53 -8.77 -8.51
C ILE A 303 22.90 -8.94 -7.03
N LEU A 304 22.63 -7.92 -6.19
CA LEU A 304 22.88 -7.98 -4.75
C LEU A 304 22.07 -9.12 -4.08
N ILE A 305 20.79 -9.28 -4.45
CA ILE A 305 19.94 -10.37 -3.95
C ILE A 305 20.47 -11.73 -4.43
N CYS A 306 20.87 -11.86 -5.70
CA CYS A 306 21.45 -13.11 -6.22
C CYS A 306 22.72 -13.49 -5.46
N ILE A 307 23.63 -12.53 -5.23
CA ILE A 307 24.86 -12.74 -4.45
C ILE A 307 24.53 -13.16 -3.02
N GLN A 308 23.55 -12.49 -2.38
CA GLN A 308 23.09 -12.85 -1.05
C GLN A 308 22.64 -14.31 -0.98
N TRP A 309 21.80 -14.76 -1.92
CA TRP A 309 21.32 -16.14 -1.94
C TRP A 309 22.44 -17.16 -2.16
N ILE A 310 23.40 -16.86 -3.03
CA ILE A 310 24.59 -17.71 -3.21
C ILE A 310 25.35 -17.84 -1.88
N ILE A 311 25.55 -16.74 -1.16
CA ILE A 311 26.22 -16.74 0.15
C ILE A 311 25.41 -17.55 1.18
N VAL A 312 24.10 -17.37 1.23
CA VAL A 312 23.18 -18.06 2.15
C VAL A 312 23.15 -19.57 1.91
N LEU A 313 23.32 -20.03 0.68
CA LEU A 313 23.41 -21.46 0.35
C LEU A 313 24.81 -22.03 0.62
N LEU A 314 25.86 -21.24 0.38
CA LEU A 314 27.24 -21.70 0.48
C LEU A 314 27.75 -21.74 1.93
N ILE A 315 27.41 -20.76 2.76
CA ILE A 315 27.89 -20.67 4.15
C ILE A 315 27.45 -21.88 5.01
N PRO A 316 26.22 -22.42 4.87
CA PRO A 316 25.77 -23.61 5.60
C PRO A 316 26.25 -24.95 5.06
N LEU A 317 26.88 -24.98 3.89
CA LEU A 317 27.37 -26.21 3.27
C LEU A 317 28.23 -27.09 4.21
N PRO A 318 29.12 -26.54 5.08
CA PRO A 318 29.89 -27.35 6.02
C PRO A 318 29.03 -28.20 6.98
N ALA A 319 27.81 -27.76 7.31
CA ALA A 319 26.90 -28.53 8.17
C ALA A 319 26.37 -29.79 7.46
N LEU A 320 26.24 -29.74 6.12
CA LEU A 320 25.86 -30.89 5.32
C LEU A 320 27.06 -31.80 5.04
N LEU A 321 28.26 -31.24 4.81
CA LEU A 321 29.46 -32.02 4.49
C LEU A 321 30.07 -32.73 5.70
N THR A 322 29.94 -32.16 6.91
CA THR A 322 30.55 -32.71 8.12
C THR A 322 29.61 -33.65 8.87
N ASN A 323 30.19 -34.64 9.57
CA ASN A 323 29.45 -35.57 10.45
C ASN A 323 29.35 -35.02 11.88
N HIS A 324 29.30 -33.70 12.05
CA HIS A 324 29.29 -33.06 13.38
C HIS A 324 27.89 -33.01 14.01
N ILE A 325 26.84 -33.20 13.21
CA ILE A 325 25.45 -33.23 13.65
C ILE A 325 24.96 -34.67 13.61
N TYR A 326 24.51 -35.19 14.75
CA TYR A 326 23.95 -36.53 14.84
C TYR A 326 22.70 -36.56 15.74
N TYR A 327 21.88 -37.58 15.56
CA TYR A 327 20.69 -37.79 16.36
C TYR A 327 21.06 -38.30 17.76
N ARG A 328 20.52 -37.67 18.80
CA ARG A 328 20.64 -38.16 20.17
C ARG A 328 19.24 -38.46 20.71
N PRO A 329 18.97 -39.70 21.18
CA PRO A 329 17.67 -40.03 21.76
C PRO A 329 17.35 -39.07 22.92
N PHE A 330 16.11 -38.59 22.96
CA PHE A 330 15.59 -37.58 23.90
C PHE A 330 16.15 -36.14 23.77
N ALA A 331 17.13 -35.90 22.90
CA ALA A 331 17.75 -34.57 22.74
C ALA A 331 17.72 -34.03 21.30
N LEU A 332 16.92 -34.64 20.41
CA LEU A 332 16.79 -34.28 18.99
C LEU A 332 18.17 -34.27 18.27
N CYS A 333 18.32 -33.45 17.23
CA CYS A 333 19.58 -33.28 16.51
C CYS A 333 20.55 -32.42 17.34
N TRP A 334 21.71 -33.00 17.64
CA TRP A 334 22.68 -32.43 18.59
C TRP A 334 24.00 -32.08 17.89
N VAL A 335 24.57 -30.93 18.27
CA VAL A 335 25.91 -30.52 17.85
C VAL A 335 26.85 -30.51 19.06
N PRO A 336 27.80 -31.45 19.16
CA PRO A 336 28.76 -31.51 20.26
C PRO A 336 29.76 -30.35 20.22
N ARG A 337 30.05 -29.76 21.39
CA ARG A 337 31.10 -28.74 21.54
C ARG A 337 32.52 -29.23 21.19
N LYS A 338 32.79 -30.54 21.26
CA LYS A 338 34.11 -31.13 20.91
C LYS A 338 34.57 -30.74 19.50
N PHE A 339 33.64 -30.43 18.60
CA PHE A 339 33.93 -29.90 17.27
C PHE A 339 34.04 -28.37 17.31
N THR A 340 35.06 -27.87 18.03
CA THR A 340 35.26 -26.45 18.30
C THR A 340 35.35 -25.61 17.03
N LEU A 341 36.00 -26.12 15.98
CA LEU A 341 36.10 -25.43 14.69
C LEU A 341 34.73 -25.19 14.05
N HIS A 342 33.84 -26.19 14.07
CA HIS A 342 32.49 -26.03 13.53
C HIS A 342 31.71 -24.99 14.33
N VAL A 343 31.77 -25.04 15.66
CA VAL A 343 31.09 -24.06 16.54
C VAL A 343 31.63 -22.65 16.34
N ILE A 344 32.95 -22.47 16.28
CA ILE A 344 33.59 -21.17 16.03
C ILE A 344 33.20 -20.64 14.65
N TYR A 345 33.26 -21.47 13.62
CA TYR A 345 32.81 -21.12 12.28
C TYR A 345 31.35 -20.66 12.28
N THR A 346 30.45 -21.40 12.94
CA THR A 346 29.04 -21.03 13.05
C THR A 346 28.86 -19.67 13.75
N VAL A 347 29.56 -19.39 14.84
CA VAL A 347 29.43 -18.08 15.51
C VAL A 347 30.00 -16.95 14.65
N VAL A 348 31.17 -17.15 14.06
CA VAL A 348 31.88 -16.11 13.32
C VAL A 348 31.18 -15.80 12.00
N ALA A 349 30.93 -16.81 11.16
CA ALA A 349 30.41 -16.62 9.81
C ALA A 349 28.94 -16.22 9.79
N TYR A 350 28.15 -16.68 10.77
CA TYR A 350 26.71 -16.43 10.78
C TYR A 350 26.36 -15.20 11.58
N TYR A 351 27.01 -14.94 12.72
CA TYR A 351 26.64 -13.83 13.60
C TYR A 351 27.63 -12.68 13.57
N LEU A 352 28.93 -12.91 13.83
CA LEU A 352 29.88 -11.82 14.02
C LEU A 352 30.16 -11.04 12.73
N ILE A 353 30.50 -11.72 11.63
CA ILE A 353 30.82 -11.07 10.36
C ILE A 353 29.67 -10.19 9.86
N PRO A 354 28.44 -10.70 9.65
CA PRO A 354 27.35 -9.87 9.18
C PRO A 354 26.97 -8.77 10.18
N ALA A 355 27.00 -9.02 11.50
CA ALA A 355 26.73 -7.98 12.50
C ALA A 355 27.72 -6.83 12.42
N ILE A 356 29.02 -7.11 12.38
CA ILE A 356 30.07 -6.08 12.29
C ILE A 356 29.91 -5.27 11.01
N LEU A 357 29.67 -5.93 9.87
CA LEU A 357 29.47 -5.24 8.59
C LEU A 357 28.22 -4.35 8.61
N ILE A 358 27.10 -4.84 9.15
CA ILE A 358 25.87 -4.05 9.31
C ILE A 358 26.14 -2.81 10.15
N PHE A 359 26.76 -2.96 11.34
CA PHE A 359 27.08 -1.82 12.20
C PHE A 359 28.04 -0.84 11.52
N ALA A 360 29.09 -1.31 10.87
CA ALA A 360 30.06 -0.47 10.18
C ALA A 360 29.40 0.37 9.08
N ILE A 361 28.55 -0.26 8.25
CA ILE A 361 27.80 0.43 7.18
C ILE A 361 26.87 1.49 7.77
N HIS A 362 26.12 1.17 8.82
CA HIS A 362 25.16 2.09 9.43
C HIS A 362 25.85 3.27 10.13
N ILE A 363 26.95 3.02 10.85
CA ILE A 363 27.77 4.08 11.46
C ILE A 363 28.32 4.99 10.37
N TYR A 364 28.82 4.43 9.28
CA TYR A 364 29.32 5.21 8.15
C TYR A 364 28.23 6.09 7.53
N ILE A 365 27.05 5.53 7.26
CA ILE A 365 25.89 6.29 6.74
C ILE A 365 25.53 7.42 7.70
N TYR A 366 25.47 7.15 9.01
CA TYR A 366 25.13 8.15 10.03
C TYR A 366 26.15 9.31 10.07
N VAL A 367 27.44 8.98 10.04
CA VAL A 367 28.53 9.99 10.02
C VAL A 367 28.46 10.82 8.75
N CYS A 368 28.26 10.20 7.58
CA CYS A 368 28.14 10.91 6.30
C CYS A 368 26.95 11.88 6.29
N ILE A 369 25.78 11.47 6.79
CA ILE A 369 24.58 12.32 6.84
C ILE A 369 24.79 13.52 7.77
N LYS A 370 25.47 13.33 8.91
CA LYS A 370 25.71 14.39 9.90
C LYS A 370 26.80 15.37 9.47
N HIS A 371 27.70 14.95 8.58
CA HIS A 371 28.85 15.77 8.19
C HIS A 371 28.44 16.92 7.23
N PRO A 372 28.74 18.19 7.56
CA PRO A 372 28.20 19.36 6.85
C PRO A 372 28.65 19.46 5.38
N LYS A 373 29.82 18.92 5.02
CA LYS A 373 30.31 18.90 3.62
C LYS A 373 29.40 18.10 2.67
N TYR A 374 28.76 17.04 3.15
CA TYR A 374 27.85 16.22 2.35
C TYR A 374 26.41 16.76 2.39
N ARG A 375 26.09 17.58 3.39
CA ARG A 375 24.77 18.21 3.57
C ARG A 375 24.44 19.23 2.47
N VAL A 376 25.44 19.92 1.93
CA VAL A 376 25.27 20.88 0.82
C VAL A 376 24.90 20.17 -0.49
N PHE A 377 25.38 18.93 -0.68
CA PHE A 377 25.03 18.12 -1.85
C PHE A 377 23.63 17.49 -1.75
N MET A 378 23.14 17.18 -0.54
CA MET A 378 21.82 16.57 -0.29
C MET A 378 20.70 17.58 0.07
N MET A 379 20.94 18.88 -0.06
CA MET A 379 20.06 19.94 0.43
C MET A 379 18.71 20.06 -0.31
N THR A 380 18.59 19.50 -1.51
CA THR A 380 17.33 19.43 -2.28
C THR A 380 16.32 18.46 -1.68
N THR A 381 16.71 17.66 -0.66
CA THR A 381 15.95 16.46 -0.26
C THR A 381 15.80 16.28 1.25
N THR A 382 15.73 17.37 2.02
CA THR A 382 15.61 17.37 3.50
C THR A 382 14.49 16.47 4.03
N ARG A 383 13.37 16.35 3.29
CA ARG A 383 12.25 15.47 3.64
C ARG A 383 12.57 13.98 3.45
N GLN A 384 13.38 13.64 2.45
CA GLN A 384 13.77 12.25 2.14
C GLN A 384 14.87 11.77 3.09
N SER A 385 15.80 12.66 3.48
CA SER A 385 16.78 12.37 4.53
C SER A 385 16.14 11.99 5.88
N ASN A 386 15.07 12.69 6.28
CA ASN A 386 14.34 12.35 7.51
C ASN A 386 13.61 11.00 7.40
N ARG A 387 13.01 10.69 6.24
CA ARG A 387 12.40 9.38 5.96
C ARG A 387 13.45 8.27 5.99
N ASP A 388 14.61 8.49 5.37
CA ASP A 388 15.70 7.52 5.31
C ASP A 388 16.30 7.24 6.69
N LEU A 389 16.39 8.25 7.57
CA LEU A 389 16.80 8.08 8.97
C LEU A 389 15.77 7.32 9.81
N GLU A 390 14.47 7.58 9.64
CA GLU A 390 13.41 6.83 10.32
C GLU A 390 13.46 5.35 9.91
N VAL A 391 13.62 5.13 8.63
CA VAL A 391 13.80 3.82 8.02
C VAL A 391 15.06 3.11 8.52
N LEU A 392 16.19 3.81 8.62
CA LEU A 392 17.46 3.29 9.14
C LEU A 392 17.29 2.85 10.60
N ARG A 393 16.64 3.69 11.41
CA ARG A 393 16.31 3.40 12.80
C ARG A 393 15.45 2.14 12.90
N ASN A 394 14.43 2.00 12.06
CA ASN A 394 13.55 0.83 12.07
C ASN A 394 14.33 -0.46 11.75
N ILE A 395 15.24 -0.45 10.77
CA ILE A 395 16.10 -1.61 10.45
C ILE A 395 16.99 -1.97 11.64
N MET A 396 17.62 -0.98 12.28
CA MET A 396 18.49 -1.23 13.43
C MET A 396 17.71 -1.80 14.63
N ILE A 397 16.47 -1.36 14.84
CA ILE A 397 15.57 -1.94 15.86
C ILE A 397 15.27 -3.41 15.55
N LEU A 398 14.90 -3.72 14.30
CA LEU A 398 14.60 -5.10 13.89
C LEU A 398 15.83 -6.02 14.02
N PHE A 399 17.00 -5.54 13.61
CA PHE A 399 18.27 -6.26 13.77
C PHE A 399 18.63 -6.46 15.25
N ALA A 400 18.39 -5.46 16.11
CA ALA A 400 18.60 -5.58 17.56
C ALA A 400 17.67 -6.65 18.17
N ILE A 401 16.38 -6.66 17.79
CA ILE A 401 15.44 -7.70 18.22
C ILE A 401 15.96 -9.08 17.83
N TYR A 402 16.41 -9.25 16.59
CA TYR A 402 16.94 -10.51 16.09
C TYR A 402 18.19 -10.98 16.86
N THR A 403 19.15 -10.09 17.09
CA THR A 403 20.40 -10.42 17.82
C THR A 403 20.17 -10.73 19.30
N LEU A 404 19.19 -10.09 19.94
CA LEU A 404 18.77 -10.44 21.31
C LEU A 404 18.26 -11.88 21.40
N GLY A 405 17.58 -12.37 20.35
CA GLY A 405 17.13 -13.76 20.25
C GLY A 405 18.25 -14.80 20.23
N ALA A 406 19.47 -14.41 19.85
CA ALA A 406 20.64 -15.30 19.82
C ALA A 406 21.34 -15.42 21.18
N ILE A 407 20.99 -14.60 22.18
CA ILE A 407 21.65 -14.58 23.50
C ILE A 407 21.68 -15.97 24.16
N PRO A 408 20.58 -16.74 24.23
CA PRO A 408 20.62 -18.04 24.92
C PRO A 408 21.54 -19.04 24.22
N THR A 409 21.66 -18.97 22.89
CA THR A 409 22.59 -19.78 22.09
C THR A 409 24.04 -19.41 22.40
N ILE A 410 24.36 -18.12 22.52
CA ILE A 410 25.70 -17.65 22.91
C ILE A 410 26.01 -18.08 24.35
N LEU A 411 25.05 -17.94 25.27
CA LEU A 411 25.22 -18.38 26.66
C LEU A 411 25.42 -19.89 26.76
N TYR A 412 24.75 -20.70 25.94
CA TYR A 412 25.02 -22.14 25.85
C TYR A 412 26.47 -22.41 25.45
N ILE A 413 27.00 -21.71 24.45
CA ILE A 413 28.38 -21.89 23.99
C ILE A 413 29.38 -21.55 25.10
N LEU A 414 29.11 -20.52 25.91
CA LEU A 414 29.97 -20.09 27.01
C LEU A 414 29.86 -21.01 28.25
N THR A 415 28.64 -21.38 28.65
CA THR A 415 28.38 -22.05 29.93
C THR A 415 28.25 -23.58 29.82
N ASN A 416 28.06 -24.11 28.61
CA ASN A 416 27.86 -25.54 28.34
C ASN A 416 26.62 -26.17 29.02
N ILE A 417 25.63 -25.35 29.40
CA ILE A 417 24.40 -25.85 30.06
C ILE A 417 23.42 -26.36 28.99
N HIS A 418 23.13 -27.66 28.98
CA HIS A 418 22.26 -28.30 27.97
C HIS A 418 20.86 -27.68 27.86
N ILE A 419 20.29 -27.18 28.96
CA ILE A 419 18.97 -26.52 28.97
C ILE A 419 18.97 -25.27 28.07
N LEU A 420 20.09 -24.53 28.04
CA LEU A 420 20.23 -23.32 27.23
C LEU A 420 20.29 -23.62 25.72
N TYR A 421 20.71 -24.83 25.32
CA TYR A 421 20.68 -25.24 23.91
C TYR A 421 19.25 -25.35 23.40
N GLY A 422 18.37 -26.04 24.14
CA GLY A 422 16.96 -26.17 23.78
C GLY A 422 16.24 -24.82 23.80
N ILE A 423 16.48 -24.01 24.84
CA ILE A 423 15.95 -22.65 24.92
C ILE A 423 16.46 -21.79 23.76
N GLY A 424 17.73 -21.90 23.37
CA GLY A 424 18.31 -21.15 22.25
C GLY A 424 17.61 -21.42 20.92
N ILE A 425 17.33 -22.68 20.61
CA ILE A 425 16.59 -23.05 19.40
C ILE A 425 15.19 -22.42 19.40
N VAL A 426 14.45 -22.58 20.50
CA VAL A 426 13.08 -22.02 20.64
C VAL A 426 13.09 -20.49 20.59
N THR A 427 14.10 -19.86 21.21
CA THR A 427 14.19 -18.39 21.29
C THR A 427 14.50 -17.79 19.92
N VAL A 428 15.45 -18.35 19.17
CA VAL A 428 15.75 -17.90 17.80
C VAL A 428 14.50 -17.99 16.93
N SER A 429 13.73 -19.06 17.07
CA SER A 429 12.46 -19.20 16.38
C SER A 429 11.43 -18.13 16.78
N LEU A 430 11.14 -18.00 18.07
CA LEU A 430 10.18 -17.00 18.56
C LEU A 430 10.58 -15.58 18.14
N THR A 431 11.87 -15.28 18.11
CA THR A 431 12.40 -13.97 17.74
C THR A 431 12.07 -13.62 16.29
N VAL A 432 12.08 -14.59 15.37
CA VAL A 432 11.64 -14.37 13.98
C VAL A 432 10.16 -13.98 13.94
N ALA A 433 9.29 -14.65 14.70
CA ALA A 433 7.87 -14.28 14.74
C ALA A 433 7.67 -12.86 15.31
N ILE A 434 8.41 -12.53 16.39
CA ILE A 434 8.41 -11.18 16.97
C ILE A 434 8.92 -10.14 15.97
N GLU A 435 9.97 -10.44 15.22
CA GLU A 435 10.52 -9.57 14.18
C GLU A 435 9.48 -9.27 13.09
N LYS A 436 8.67 -10.25 12.66
CA LYS A 436 7.61 -10.01 11.65
C LYS A 436 6.49 -9.13 12.21
N ILE A 437 6.08 -9.37 13.46
CA ILE A 437 5.12 -8.50 14.14
C ILE A 437 5.69 -7.08 14.26
N ALA A 438 6.95 -6.94 14.67
CA ALA A 438 7.63 -5.66 14.77
C ALA A 438 7.73 -4.96 13.41
N THR A 439 8.02 -5.69 12.33
CA THR A 439 8.07 -5.15 10.97
C THR A 439 6.72 -4.58 10.55
N LEU A 440 5.64 -5.30 10.83
CA LEU A 440 4.27 -4.87 10.55
C LEU A 440 3.88 -3.61 11.34
N ILE A 441 4.39 -3.46 12.57
CA ILE A 441 4.14 -2.29 13.42
C ILE A 441 5.00 -1.09 13.00
N LEU A 442 6.29 -1.31 12.71
CA LEU A 442 7.29 -0.27 12.42
C LEU A 442 7.11 0.30 11.01
N ASP A 443 6.68 -0.50 10.05
CA ASP A 443 6.49 -0.05 8.66
C ASP A 443 5.20 0.75 8.49
N ARG A 444 5.33 2.04 8.13
CA ARG A 444 4.20 2.95 7.95
C ARG A 444 3.35 2.60 6.74
N ASP A 445 3.96 2.12 5.67
CA ASP A 445 3.26 1.84 4.41
C ASP A 445 2.45 0.55 4.55
N ILE A 446 3.04 -0.49 5.14
CA ILE A 446 2.35 -1.74 5.48
C ILE A 446 1.18 -1.46 6.42
N ARG A 447 1.40 -0.68 7.48
CA ARG A 447 0.33 -0.31 8.43
C ARG A 447 -0.82 0.42 7.74
N ASN A 448 -0.54 1.29 6.77
CA ASN A 448 -1.58 1.98 6.02
C ASN A 448 -2.36 1.02 5.10
N ILE A 449 -1.68 0.10 4.42
CA ILE A 449 -2.31 -0.93 3.59
C ILE A 449 -3.21 -1.84 4.45
N ILE A 450 -2.73 -2.25 5.63
CA ILE A 450 -3.52 -3.06 6.56
C ILE A 450 -4.74 -2.28 7.03
N LYS A 451 -4.59 -1.00 7.40
CA LYS A 451 -5.74 -0.15 7.78
C LYS A 451 -6.75 -0.04 6.66
N LEU A 452 -6.31 0.14 5.40
CA LEU A 452 -7.20 0.19 4.24
C LEU A 452 -7.92 -1.14 4.01
N TYR A 453 -7.22 -2.27 4.17
CA TYR A 453 -7.82 -3.60 4.05
C TYR A 453 -8.84 -3.85 5.17
N PHE A 454 -8.49 -3.53 6.41
CA PHE A 454 -9.36 -3.70 7.58
C PHE A 454 -10.59 -2.80 7.50
N HIS A 455 -10.43 -1.55 7.03
CA HIS A 455 -11.55 -0.64 6.82
C HIS A 455 -12.47 -1.16 5.72
N ARG A 456 -11.92 -1.65 4.60
CA ARG A 456 -12.70 -2.26 3.51
C ARG A 456 -13.47 -3.51 3.97
N SER A 457 -12.86 -4.33 4.82
CA SER A 457 -13.51 -5.52 5.42
C SER A 457 -14.61 -5.15 6.43
N MET A 458 -14.43 -4.08 7.20
CA MET A 458 -15.45 -3.60 8.15
C MET A 458 -16.62 -2.89 7.45
N THR A 459 -16.40 -2.28 6.29
CA THR A 459 -17.47 -1.66 5.48
C THR A 459 -18.25 -2.63 4.59
N GLN A 460 -17.84 -3.91 4.49
CA GLN A 460 -18.67 -4.96 3.90
C GLN A 460 -19.72 -5.44 4.91
N ILE A 461 -20.73 -4.61 5.15
CA ILE A 461 -21.98 -5.06 5.77
C ILE A 461 -22.64 -6.00 4.76
N ARG A 462 -22.65 -7.31 5.06
CA ARG A 462 -23.42 -8.29 4.28
C ARG A 462 -24.91 -7.92 4.38
N PRO A 463 -25.68 -7.95 3.29
CA PRO A 463 -27.12 -7.88 3.41
C PRO A 463 -27.57 -9.06 4.29
N ILE A 464 -28.31 -8.74 5.35
CA ILE A 464 -29.03 -9.74 6.14
C ILE A 464 -30.07 -10.32 5.20
N SER A 465 -29.91 -11.59 4.85
CA SER A 465 -30.92 -12.40 4.15
C SER A 465 -32.11 -12.68 5.04
#